data_AF-A0A177B231-F1
#
_entry.id   AF-A0A177B231-F1
#
_cell.length_a   1.000
_cell.length_b   1.000
_cell.length_c   1.000
_cell.angle_alpha   90.00
_cell.angle_beta   90.00
_cell.angle_gamma   90.00
#
_symmetry.space_group_name_H-M   'P 1'
#
loop_
_entity.id
_entity.type
_entity.pdbx_description
1 polymer ?
#
loop_
_entity_poly.entity_id
_entity_poly.type
_entity_poly.pdbx_seq_one_letter_code
_entity_poly.pdbx_strand_id
1 'polypeptide(L)'
;MQVCLSLEQRKTISEHFWMLDDMGKRMYYGKYTEKIRSVRTIGKNRKKYSYRFFLKASNIYRCCKRTFLDTLDISQRRVSYYHDHTDTITNLPELLSSGDHVKHRISVIHKPSARSH
;
A
#
# COMPACT_ATOMS: atom_id res chain seq x y z
N MET A 1 -2.02 16.61 20.55
CA MET A 1 -1.33 15.65 21.46
C MET A 1 -0.87 14.46 20.64
N GLN A 2 0.43 14.19 20.59
CA GLN A 2 0.99 13.01 19.95
C GLN A 2 0.99 11.89 21.00
N VAL A 3 0.21 10.84 20.77
CA VAL A 3 0.11 9.73 21.73
C VAL A 3 1.34 8.84 21.60
N CYS A 4 2.07 8.68 22.69
CA CYS A 4 3.21 7.78 22.77
C CYS A 4 2.70 6.39 23.20
N LEU A 5 2.57 5.46 22.24
CA LEU A 5 2.38 4.05 22.57
C LEU A 5 3.61 3.51 23.31
N SER A 6 3.40 2.70 24.34
CA SER A 6 4.47 1.99 25.05
C SER A 6 5.16 0.99 24.12
N LEU A 7 6.38 0.58 24.46
CA LEU A 7 7.14 -0.39 23.68
C LEU A 7 6.40 -1.73 23.58
N GLU A 8 5.81 -2.17 24.68
CA GLU A 8 5.04 -3.42 24.74
C GLU A 8 3.82 -3.38 23.82
N GLN A 9 3.06 -2.28 23.83
CA GLN A 9 1.91 -2.10 22.92
C GLN A 9 2.33 -2.14 21.46
N ARG A 10 3.46 -1.49 21.12
CA ARG A 10 3.99 -1.51 19.75
C ARG A 10 4.37 -2.92 19.32
N LYS A 11 5.00 -3.68 20.21
CA LYS A 11 5.39 -5.07 19.96
C LYS A 11 4.16 -5.95 19.70
N THR A 12 3.13 -5.87 20.56
CA THR A 12 1.88 -6.62 20.37
C THR A 12 1.19 -6.25 19.06
N ILE A 13 1.13 -4.96 18.71
CA ILE A 13 0.54 -4.52 17.44
C ILE A 13 1.32 -5.08 16.25
N SER A 14 2.65 -5.03 16.31
CA SER A 14 3.53 -5.54 15.26
C SER A 14 3.35 -7.04 15.08
N GLU A 15 3.40 -7.80 16.16
CA GLU A 15 3.20 -9.26 16.15
C GLU A 15 1.83 -9.62 15.55
N HIS A 16 0.76 -8.98 16.01
CA HIS A 16 -0.57 -9.22 15.48
C HIS A 16 -0.67 -8.87 13.99
N PHE A 17 -0.03 -7.79 13.53
CA PHE A 17 -0.01 -7.41 12.13
C PHE A 17 0.72 -8.43 11.25
N TRP A 18 1.85 -8.94 11.72
CA TRP A 18 2.65 -9.92 10.97
C TRP A 18 2.05 -11.33 10.98
N MET A 19 1.17 -11.64 11.93
CA MET A 19 0.35 -12.85 11.92
C MET A 19 -0.77 -12.83 10.87
N LEU A 20 -1.12 -11.67 10.32
CA LEU A 20 -2.15 -11.58 9.27
C LEU A 20 -1.62 -12.12 7.93
N ASP A 21 -2.53 -12.68 7.15
CA ASP A 21 -2.29 -12.97 5.74
C ASP A 21 -2.22 -11.68 4.92
N ASP A 22 -1.82 -11.78 3.66
CA ASP A 22 -1.63 -10.58 2.83
C ASP A 22 -2.94 -9.82 2.59
N MET A 23 -4.08 -10.54 2.54
CA MET A 23 -5.40 -9.93 2.49
C MET A 23 -5.70 -9.16 3.78
N GLY A 24 -5.47 -9.76 4.94
CA GLY A 24 -5.64 -9.14 6.26
C GLY A 24 -4.75 -7.91 6.45
N LYS A 25 -3.50 -7.95 5.97
CA LYS A 25 -2.60 -6.77 5.96
C LYS A 25 -3.17 -5.63 5.11
N ARG A 26 -3.76 -5.94 3.94
CA ARG A 26 -4.41 -4.91 3.11
C ARG A 26 -5.65 -4.33 3.79
N MET A 27 -6.50 -5.17 4.40
CA MET A 27 -7.63 -4.70 5.20
C MET A 27 -7.17 -3.84 6.38
N TYR A 28 -6.03 -4.18 6.99
CA TYR A 28 -5.43 -3.38 8.05
C TYR A 28 -5.11 -1.96 7.57
N TYR A 29 -4.51 -1.80 6.39
CA TYR A 29 -4.25 -0.47 5.82
C TYR A 29 -5.55 0.30 5.58
N GLY A 30 -6.58 -0.34 5.02
CA GLY A 30 -7.88 0.32 4.80
C GLY A 30 -8.54 0.81 6.09
N LYS A 31 -8.42 0.03 7.16
CA LYS A 31 -9.03 0.34 8.44
C LYS A 31 -8.27 1.41 9.23
N TYR A 32 -6.94 1.40 9.14
CA TYR A 32 -6.08 2.21 10.02
C TYR A 32 -5.27 3.28 9.29
N THR A 33 -5.51 3.49 7.99
CA THR A 33 -4.93 4.61 7.25
C THR A 33 -5.98 5.27 6.36
N GLU A 34 -5.96 6.60 6.31
CA GLU A 34 -6.91 7.39 5.52
C GLU A 34 -6.15 8.27 4.53
N LYS A 35 -6.52 8.21 3.24
CA LYS A 35 -6.03 9.12 2.19
C LYS A 35 -6.85 10.41 2.23
N ILE A 36 -6.17 11.53 2.42
CA ILE A 36 -6.78 12.86 2.54
C ILE A 36 -6.27 13.73 1.41
N ARG A 37 -7.21 14.37 0.71
CA ARG A 37 -6.88 15.35 -0.32
C ARG A 37 -6.30 16.60 0.33
N SER A 38 -5.18 17.08 -0.18
CA SER A 38 -4.60 18.34 0.27
C SER A 38 -5.50 19.49 -0.17
N VAL A 39 -6.00 20.27 0.79
CA VAL A 39 -6.91 21.41 0.54
C VAL A 39 -6.13 22.67 0.12
N ARG A 40 -4.81 22.73 0.35
CA ARG A 40 -4.03 23.96 0.12
C ARG A 40 -3.64 24.14 -1.35
N THR A 41 -4.15 25.21 -1.95
CA THR A 41 -3.80 25.78 -3.27
C THR A 41 -2.77 26.90 -3.20
N ILE A 42 -2.13 27.14 -2.05
CA ILE A 42 -1.18 28.26 -1.88
C ILE A 42 0.20 27.69 -1.54
N GLY A 43 1.07 27.64 -2.55
CA GLY A 43 2.48 27.22 -2.45
C GLY A 43 2.82 25.93 -3.19
N LYS A 44 4.10 25.81 -3.61
CA LYS A 44 4.75 24.76 -4.45
C LYS A 44 4.61 23.29 -3.98
N ASN A 45 3.68 22.94 -3.10
CA ASN A 45 3.49 21.56 -2.70
C ASN A 45 2.79 20.76 -3.81
N ARG A 46 3.57 20.02 -4.60
CA ARG A 46 3.06 19.13 -5.67
C ARG A 46 2.26 17.93 -5.13
N LYS A 47 2.23 17.70 -3.82
CA LYS A 47 1.53 16.56 -3.23
C LYS A 47 0.02 16.80 -3.19
N LYS A 48 -0.71 16.10 -4.07
CA LYS A 48 -2.18 16.11 -4.15
C LYS A 48 -2.87 15.51 -2.91
N TYR A 49 -2.19 14.60 -2.20
CA TYR A 49 -2.75 13.85 -1.08
C TYR A 49 -1.77 13.74 0.09
N SER A 50 -2.29 13.44 1.28
CA SER A 50 -1.59 13.10 2.51
C SER A 50 -2.30 11.94 3.20
N TYR A 51 -1.63 11.27 4.14
CA TYR A 51 -2.21 10.12 4.86
C TYR A 51 -2.33 10.42 6.35
N ARG A 52 -3.46 10.04 6.96
CA ARG A 52 -3.59 9.89 8.42
C ARG A 52 -3.31 8.43 8.79
N PHE A 53 -2.66 8.24 9.93
CA PHE A 53 -2.25 6.94 10.43
C PHE A 53 -2.84 6.71 11.82
N PHE A 54 -3.32 5.50 12.04
CA PHE A 54 -3.93 5.05 13.28
C PHE A 54 -3.31 3.71 13.68
N LEU A 55 -3.23 3.44 14.99
CA LEU A 55 -2.82 2.14 15.52
C LEU A 55 -3.84 1.69 16.56
N LYS A 56 -4.17 0.41 16.57
CA LYS A 56 -5.09 -0.17 17.56
C LYS A 56 -4.32 -1.01 18.57
N ALA A 57 -4.21 -0.50 19.80
CA ALA A 57 -3.88 -1.30 20.97
C ALA A 57 -5.21 -1.57 21.72
N SER A 58 -5.37 -1.06 22.94
CA SER A 58 -6.66 -1.09 23.67
C SER A 58 -7.70 -0.15 23.05
N ASN A 59 -7.28 1.03 22.61
CA ASN A 59 -8.08 1.99 21.84
C ASN A 59 -7.42 2.28 20.49
N ILE A 60 -8.13 3.00 19.61
CA ILE A 60 -7.59 3.50 18.35
C ILE A 60 -6.88 4.83 18.62
N TYR A 61 -5.58 4.89 18.31
CA TYR A 61 -4.75 6.06 18.52
C TYR A 61 -4.29 6.64 17.19
N ARG A 62 -4.51 7.94 17.00
CA ARG A 62 -3.91 8.67 15.88
C ARG A 62 -2.43 8.87 16.16
N CYS A 63 -1.59 8.48 15.21
CA CYS A 63 -0.14 8.61 15.31
C CYS A 63 0.44 9.34 14.09
N CYS A 64 1.72 9.73 14.20
CA CYS A 64 2.44 10.26 13.06
C CYS A 64 2.92 9.12 12.15
N LYS A 65 3.23 9.47 10.90
CA LYS A 65 3.73 8.52 9.89
C LYS A 65 4.89 7.66 10.42
N ARG A 66 5.88 8.28 11.06
CA ARG A 66 7.09 7.61 11.53
C ARG A 66 6.74 6.53 12.56
N THR A 67 5.94 6.86 13.58
CA THR A 67 5.49 5.88 14.57
C THR A 67 4.75 4.71 13.94
N PHE A 68 3.87 4.94 12.97
CA PHE A 68 3.16 3.87 12.29
C PHE A 68 4.11 2.92 11.53
N LEU A 69 4.99 3.49 10.70
CA LEU A 69 5.92 2.71 9.88
C LEU A 69 6.95 1.97 10.75
N ASP A 70 7.50 2.63 11.75
CA ASP A 70 8.49 2.05 12.67
C ASP A 70 7.86 0.94 13.54
N THR A 71 6.57 1.06 13.90
CA THR A 71 5.88 0.04 14.71
C THR A 71 5.60 -1.23 13.91
N LEU A 72 5.18 -1.07 12.65
CA LEU A 72 4.85 -2.21 11.79
C LEU A 72 6.06 -2.75 11.02
N ASP A 73 7.19 -2.06 11.06
CA ASP A 73 8.39 -2.33 10.25
C ASP A 73 8.08 -2.44 8.75
N ILE A 74 7.39 -1.43 8.22
CA ILE A 74 7.00 -1.40 6.80
C ILE A 74 7.42 -0.10 6.14
N SER A 75 7.62 -0.18 4.83
CA SER A 75 7.84 1.01 4.01
C SER A 75 6.52 1.74 3.73
N GLN A 76 6.60 3.07 3.59
CA GLN A 76 5.47 3.90 3.14
C GLN A 76 4.88 3.38 1.82
N ARG A 77 5.70 2.78 0.95
CA ARG A 77 5.28 2.27 -0.36
C ARG A 77 4.14 1.25 -0.25
N ARG A 78 4.10 0.41 0.80
CA ARG A 78 3.00 -0.54 1.02
C ARG A 78 1.65 0.16 1.22
N VAL A 79 1.64 1.23 2.03
CA VAL A 79 0.45 2.03 2.29
C VAL A 79 0.02 2.80 1.05
N SER A 80 0.97 3.43 0.35
CA SER A 80 0.67 4.14 -0.91
C SER A 80 0.12 3.20 -1.97
N TYR A 81 0.73 2.03 -2.15
CA TYR A 81 0.27 1.02 -3.10
C TYR A 81 -1.16 0.59 -2.81
N TYR A 82 -1.50 0.32 -1.54
CA TYR A 82 -2.88 0.02 -1.14
C TYR A 82 -3.84 1.11 -1.63
N HIS A 83 -3.60 2.36 -1.23
CA HIS A 83 -4.47 3.50 -1.58
C HIS A 83 -4.50 3.91 -3.05
N ASP A 84 -3.59 3.37 -3.87
CA ASP A 84 -3.53 3.61 -5.31
C ASP A 84 -4.17 2.45 -6.11
N HIS A 85 -4.34 1.27 -5.50
CA HIS A 85 -4.89 0.03 -6.11
C HIS A 85 -6.09 -0.50 -5.30
N THR A 86 -6.84 0.39 -4.69
CA THR A 86 -8.10 0.08 -4.00
C THR A 86 -9.19 0.97 -4.56
N ASP A 87 -10.23 0.38 -5.11
CA ASP A 87 -11.40 1.11 -5.54
C ASP A 87 -12.13 1.71 -4.34
N THR A 88 -12.41 3.02 -4.42
CA THR A 88 -13.08 3.81 -3.38
C THR A 88 -14.49 3.32 -3.02
N ILE A 89 -15.07 2.40 -3.80
CA ILE A 89 -16.47 1.99 -3.69
C ILE A 89 -16.64 0.82 -2.71
N THR A 90 -15.74 -0.16 -2.70
CA THR A 90 -15.89 -1.37 -1.89
C THR A 90 -14.98 -1.41 -0.66
N ASN A 91 -13.96 -0.54 -0.56
CA ASN A 91 -12.89 -0.64 0.44
C ASN A 91 -12.23 -2.04 0.49
N LEU A 92 -12.47 -2.88 -0.52
CA LEU A 92 -11.86 -4.18 -0.64
C LEU A 92 -10.62 -4.06 -1.53
N PRO A 93 -9.47 -4.57 -1.07
CA PRO A 93 -8.30 -4.68 -1.91
C PRO A 93 -8.57 -5.50 -3.18
N GLU A 94 -8.32 -4.92 -4.35
CA GLU A 94 -8.42 -5.60 -5.65
C GLU A 94 -7.51 -6.83 -5.65
N LEU A 95 -8.01 -8.01 -6.06
CA LEU A 95 -7.23 -9.24 -6.08
C LEU A 95 -5.95 -9.03 -6.92
N LEU A 96 -4.79 -9.34 -6.34
CA LEU A 96 -3.51 -9.19 -7.04
C LEU A 96 -3.41 -10.28 -8.11
N SER A 97 -3.50 -9.93 -9.39
CA SER A 97 -3.04 -10.78 -10.49
C SER A 97 -1.50 -10.73 -10.56
N SER A 98 -0.83 -11.20 -9.51
CA SER A 98 0.62 -11.39 -9.55
C SER A 98 0.93 -12.72 -10.25
N GLY A 99 1.52 -12.65 -11.44
CA GLY A 99 2.11 -13.83 -12.09
C GLY A 99 1.51 -14.23 -13.45
N ASP A 100 0.61 -13.45 -14.05
CA ASP A 100 0.19 -13.72 -15.41
C ASP A 100 1.30 -13.35 -16.39
N HIS A 101 2.20 -14.30 -16.63
CA HIS A 101 3.18 -14.21 -17.70
C HIS A 101 2.43 -14.20 -19.05
N VAL A 102 2.24 -13.01 -19.61
CA VAL A 102 1.72 -12.84 -20.97
C VAL A 102 2.78 -13.39 -21.94
N LYS A 103 2.52 -14.58 -22.50
CA LYS A 103 3.39 -15.14 -23.56
C LYS A 103 3.28 -14.24 -24.80
N HIS A 104 4.31 -13.45 -25.07
CA HIS A 104 4.44 -12.77 -26.36
C HIS A 104 4.64 -13.83 -27.45
N ARG A 105 3.65 -13.98 -28.34
CA ARG A 105 3.78 -14.83 -29.53
C ARG A 105 4.76 -14.13 -30.48
N ILE A 106 5.94 -14.71 -30.67
CA ILE A 106 6.88 -14.27 -31.71
C ILE A 106 6.17 -14.47 -33.05
N SER A 107 5.86 -13.38 -33.75
CA SER A 107 5.39 -13.46 -35.13
C SER A 107 6.53 -14.05 -35.97
N VAL A 108 6.26 -15.16 -36.65
CA VAL A 108 7.19 -15.78 -37.59
C VAL A 108 7.40 -14.78 -38.72
N ILE A 109 8.47 -14.00 -38.64
CA ILE A 109 8.95 -13.20 -39.76
C ILE A 109 9.31 -14.19 -40.85
N HIS A 110 8.54 -14.16 -41.94
CA HIS A 110 8.79 -14.94 -43.15
C HIS A 110 10.27 -14.80 -43.54
N LYS A 111 11.01 -15.92 -43.58
CA LYS A 111 12.31 -15.96 -44.26
C LYS A 111 12.05 -15.74 -45.75
N PRO A 112 12.60 -14.70 -46.41
CA PRO A 112 12.57 -14.64 -47.86
C PRO A 112 13.42 -15.77 -48.42
N SER A 113 12.81 -16.55 -49.33
CA SER A 113 13.48 -17.59 -50.10
C SER A 113 14.65 -16.98 -50.87
N ALA A 114 15.85 -17.56 -50.71
CA ALA A 114 17.03 -17.16 -51.48
C ALA A 114 16.79 -17.44 -52.96
N ARG A 115 16.92 -16.41 -53.78
CA ARG A 115 16.81 -16.46 -55.24
C ARG A 115 17.91 -17.39 -55.77
N SER A 116 17.50 -18.52 -56.35
CA SER A 116 18.36 -19.42 -57.13
C SER A 116 18.98 -18.65 -58.30
N HIS A 117 20.29 -18.77 -58.46
CA HIS A 117 21.07 -18.27 -59.60
C HIS A 117 21.53 -19.44 -60.46
#